data_AF-A0A7Y5EF12-F1
#
_entry.id   AF-A0A7Y5EF12-F1
#
_cell.length_a   1.000
_cell.length_b   1.000
_cell.length_c   1.000
_cell.angle_alpha   90.00
_cell.angle_beta   90.00
_cell.angle_gamma   90.00
#
_symmetry.space_group_name_H-M   'P 1'
#
loop_
_entity.id
_entity.type
_entity.pdbx_description
1 polymer ?
#
loop_
_entity_poly.entity_id
_entity_poly.type
_entity_poly.pdbx_seq_one_letter_code
_entity_poly.pdbx_strand_id
1 'polypeptide(L)' 'MGLLIDGRWHDQWYENGKDGTFKRENAQRRNSLPAPEAGRYHLYVSLACPWAHRTL' A
#
# COMPACT_ATOMS: atom_id res chain seq x y z
N MET A 1 11.99 3.89 -4.56
CA MET A 1 10.95 3.40 -3.63
C MET A 1 11.64 3.16 -2.32
N GLY A 2 10.97 3.46 -1.21
CA GLY A 2 11.44 3.10 0.13
C GLY A 2 10.44 2.18 0.82
N LEU A 3 10.87 1.64 1.96
CA LEU A 3 10.12 0.69 2.78
C LEU A 3 9.95 1.26 4.19
N LEU A 4 8.87 0.85 4.86
CA LEU A 4 8.68 1.11 6.29
C LEU A 4 9.04 -0.16 7.06
N ILE A 5 10.14 -0.11 7.83
CA ILE A 5 10.63 -1.24 8.64
C ILE A 5 10.59 -0.80 10.10
N ASP A 6 9.87 -1.54 10.94
CA ASP A 6 9.68 -1.24 12.36
C ASP A 6 9.26 0.22 12.63
N GLY A 7 8.39 0.76 11.76
CA GLY A 7 7.87 2.12 11.85
C GLY A 7 8.85 3.22 11.43
N ARG A 8 10.03 2.87 10.92
CA ARG A 8 11.01 3.81 10.38
C ARG A 8 11.05 3.74 8.86
N TRP A 9 11.23 4.88 8.22
CA TRP A 9 11.36 4.96 6.76
C TRP A 9 12.79 4.63 6.34
N HIS A 10 12.93 3.75 5.36
CA HIS A 10 14.21 3.37 4.76
C HIS A 10 14.15 3.62 3.26
N ASP A 11 15.10 4.38 2.73
CA ASP A 11 15.22 4.63 1.28
C ASP A 11 16.00 3.51 0.59
N GLN A 12 15.37 2.34 0.53
CA GLN A 12 15.93 1.14 -0.09
C GLN A 12 14.89 0.39 -0.93
N TRP A 13 15.36 -0.35 -1.93
CA TRP A 13 14.52 -1.18 -2.78
C TRP A 13 14.28 -2.57 -2.18
N TYR A 14 13.30 -3.30 -2.71
CA TYR A 14 13.03 -4.69 -2.35
C TYR A 14 14.22 -5.58 -2.75
N GLU A 15 14.58 -6.53 -1.87
CA GLU A 15 15.55 -7.57 -2.21
C GLU A 15 14.91 -8.63 -3.10
N ASN A 16 15.64 -9.09 -4.12
CA ASN A 16 15.22 -10.23 -4.92
C ASN A 16 15.46 -11.53 -4.14
N GLY A 17 14.65 -12.55 -4.40
CA GLY A 17 14.93 -13.90 -3.92
C GLY A 17 16.30 -14.40 -4.44
N LYS A 18 16.86 -15.41 -3.75
CA LYS A 18 18.14 -16.05 -4.17
C LYS A 18 18.08 -16.65 -5.59
N ASP A 19 16.86 -16.89 -6.07
CA ASP A 19 16.48 -17.36 -7.41
C ASP A 19 16.27 -16.23 -8.43
N GLY A 20 16.47 -14.96 -8.04
CA GLY A 20 16.24 -13.78 -8.87
C GLY A 20 14.78 -13.34 -8.95
N THR A 21 13.86 -14.04 -8.29
CA THR A 21 12.43 -13.70 -8.32
C THR A 21 12.16 -12.42 -7.54
N PHE A 22 11.55 -11.45 -8.20
CA PHE A 22 11.03 -10.24 -7.54
C PHE A 22 9.72 -10.57 -6.81
N LYS A 23 9.71 -10.35 -5.49
CA LYS A 23 8.50 -10.49 -4.67
C LYS A 23 8.13 -9.14 -4.08
N ARG A 24 7.03 -8.57 -4.59
CA ARG A 24 6.44 -7.35 -4.01
C ARG A 24 5.75 -7.69 -2.69
N GLU A 25 5.80 -6.75 -1.75
CA GLU A 25 4.96 -6.83 -0.55
C GLU A 25 3.47 -6.87 -0.91
N ASN A 26 2.72 -7.66 -0.16
CA ASN A 26 1.27 -7.75 -0.28
C ASN A 26 0.58 -6.57 0.41
N ALA A 27 -0.61 -6.19 -0.08
CA ALA A 27 -1.45 -5.21 0.61
C ALA A 27 -1.83 -5.72 2.01
N GLN A 28 -1.40 -4.98 3.04
CA GLN A 28 -1.53 -5.37 4.45
C GLN A 28 -2.94 -5.16 5.01
N ARG A 29 -3.68 -4.13 4.58
CA ARG A 29 -5.04 -3.84 5.06
C ARG A 29 -6.09 -4.43 4.13
N ARG A 30 -6.87 -5.40 4.63
CA ARG A 30 -7.93 -6.09 3.88
C ARG A 30 -9.24 -6.24 4.68
N ASN A 31 -9.43 -5.39 5.67
CA ASN A 31 -10.63 -5.42 6.50
C ASN A 31 -11.83 -4.92 5.69
N SER A 32 -12.98 -5.58 5.87
CA SER A 32 -14.27 -5.05 5.39
C SER A 32 -14.59 -3.73 6.07
N LEU A 33 -15.30 -2.86 5.36
CA LEU A 33 -15.78 -1.62 5.95
C LEU A 33 -16.87 -1.92 7.00
N PRO A 34 -16.84 -1.27 8.18
CA PRO A 34 -17.95 -1.30 9.12
C PRO A 34 -19.18 -0.58 8.56
N ALA A 35 -20.24 -0.48 9.36
CA ALA A 35 -21.47 0.21 8.97
C ALA A 35 -21.16 1.62 8.40
N PRO A 36 -21.82 2.00 7.29
CA PRO A 36 -21.57 3.29 6.64
C PRO A 36 -22.08 4.44 7.53
N GLU A 37 -21.26 5.49 7.64
CA GLU A 37 -21.54 6.68 8.44
C GLU A 37 -20.91 7.90 7.76
N ALA A 38 -21.66 9.00 7.68
CA ALA A 38 -21.20 10.22 7.04
C ALA A 38 -19.99 10.83 7.80
N GLY A 39 -18.96 11.24 7.08
CA GLY A 39 -17.77 11.88 7.66
C GLY A 39 -16.78 10.95 8.38
N ARG A 40 -17.01 9.64 8.41
CA ARG A 40 -16.15 8.67 9.14
C ARG A 40 -14.95 8.16 8.34
N TYR A 41 -15.07 8.06 7.03
CA TYR A 41 -14.07 7.44 6.17
C TYR A 41 -13.36 8.50 5.32
N HIS A 42 -12.04 8.32 5.14
CA HIS A 42 -11.23 9.18 4.30
C HIS A 42 -10.47 8.35 3.27
N LEU A 43 -10.36 8.88 2.05
CA LEU A 43 -9.71 8.22 0.93
C LEU A 43 -8.39 8.94 0.63
N TYR A 44 -7.27 8.22 0.71
CA TYR A 44 -5.95 8.73 0.33
C TYR A 44 -5.56 8.20 -1.05
N VAL A 45 -5.33 9.09 -2.01
CA VAL A 45 -5.00 8.74 -3.40
C VAL A 45 -3.88 9.61 -3.96
N SER A 46 -3.21 9.07 -4.97
CA SER A 46 -2.42 9.86 -5.92
C SER A 46 -3.10 9.80 -7.28
N LEU A 47 -3.32 10.95 -7.90
CA LEU A 47 -3.92 11.06 -9.24
C LEU A 47 -3.06 10.40 -10.34
N ALA A 48 -1.77 10.18 -10.06
CA ALA A 48 -0.88 9.48 -10.98
C ALA A 48 -0.95 7.94 -10.87
N CYS A 49 -1.60 7.39 -9.83
CA CYS A 49 -1.61 5.95 -9.58
C CYS A 49 -2.82 5.26 -10.22
N PRO A 50 -2.64 4.37 -11.21
CA PRO A 50 -3.77 3.71 -11.89
C PRO A 50 -4.53 2.72 -10.99
N TRP A 51 -3.92 2.25 -9.89
CA TRP A 51 -4.59 1.37 -8.93
C TRP A 51 -5.56 2.16 -8.06
N ALA A 52 -5.14 3.36 -7.63
CA ALA A 52 -5.94 4.25 -6.80
C ALA A 52 -7.10 4.87 -7.60
N HIS A 53 -6.89 5.18 -8.89
CA HIS A 53 -7.92 5.77 -9.75
C HIS A 53 -9.20 4.91 -9.83
N ARG A 54 -9.12 3.59 -9.62
CA ARG A 54 -10.31 2.70 -9.60
C ARG A 54 -11.29 2.98 -8.46
N THR A 55 -10.90 3.79 -7.47
CA THR A 55 -11.72 4.13 -6.30
C THR A 55 -12.34 5.54 -6.38
N LEU A 56 -11.98 6.32 -7.40
CA LEU A 56 -12.52 7.65 -7.69
C LEU A 56 -13.66 7.51 -8.72
#